data_AF-X0XKF2-F1
#
_entry.id   AF-X0XKF2-F1
#
_cell.length_a   1.000
_cell.length_b   1.000
_cell.length_c   1.000
_cell.angle_alpha   90.00
_cell.angle_beta   90.00
_cell.angle_gamma   90.00
#
_symmetry.space_group_name_H-M   'P 1'
#
loop_
_entity.id
_entity.type
_entity.pdbx_description
1 polymer ?
#
loop_
_entity_poly.entity_id
_entity_poly.type
_entity_poly.pdbx_seq_one_letter_code
_entity_poly.pdbx_strand_id
1 'polypeptide(L)'
;PTVRPRMIKLHKLILATCLLLTSWVSLAHAEDKGPLQPDQAFALTVLAVDNENIVAEWKIAPGYYLYQDRIHLALKDQSQGTLGQSTFPKGIMKQDDSMKNFMVYTNTVKINTPIITQTQKPLELLVSYQGCSDGGYCYPPTTKLFMLDMNGNFNKAATGTTIAATAPEEPVEPYTEQDEISDLLTSHAYFTIILTFLGIGFLLAFTPCVLPMYPILSGIIVGHKNLHTRKAFALSCVYVLCMSLTYAIG
;
A
#
# COMPACT_ATOMS: atom_id res chain seq x y z
N PRO A 1 -66.57 19.02 1.08
CA PRO A 1 -65.33 18.75 0.31
C PRO A 1 -64.25 18.10 1.19
N THR A 2 -64.25 16.77 1.16
CA THR A 2 -63.53 15.82 2.03
C THR A 2 -62.24 15.31 1.36
N VAL A 3 -61.06 15.86 1.71
CA VAL A 3 -59.78 15.46 1.05
C VAL A 3 -58.62 15.13 2.03
N ARG A 4 -58.78 15.34 3.36
CA ARG A 4 -57.66 15.18 4.32
C ARG A 4 -57.23 13.74 4.73
N PRO A 5 -58.03 12.66 4.68
CA PRO A 5 -57.61 11.39 5.29
C PRO A 5 -56.71 10.51 4.41
N ARG A 6 -56.54 10.82 3.11
CA ARG A 6 -55.84 9.94 2.16
C ARG A 6 -54.32 10.15 2.14
N MET A 7 -53.83 11.35 2.46
CA MET A 7 -52.39 11.66 2.46
C MET A 7 -51.63 11.14 3.67
N ILE A 8 -52.28 11.04 4.84
CA ILE A 8 -51.66 10.52 6.07
C ILE A 8 -51.43 9.00 5.97
N LYS A 9 -52.34 8.27 5.29
CA LYS A 9 -52.18 6.83 5.02
C LYS A 9 -51.04 6.56 4.03
N LEU A 10 -50.86 7.41 3.02
CA LEU A 10 -49.78 7.25 2.04
C LEU A 10 -48.40 7.52 2.67
N HIS A 11 -48.29 8.52 3.54
CA HIS A 11 -47.04 8.81 4.25
C HIS A 11 -46.65 7.70 5.24
N LYS A 12 -47.63 7.13 5.96
CA LYS A 12 -47.39 5.96 6.83
C LYS A 12 -47.04 4.69 6.04
N LEU A 13 -47.59 4.52 4.84
CA LEU A 13 -47.28 3.39 3.96
C LEU A 13 -45.85 3.48 3.38
N ILE A 14 -45.40 4.70 3.02
CA ILE A 14 -44.03 4.97 2.55
C ILE A 14 -43.02 4.84 3.69
N LEU A 15 -43.35 5.33 4.89
CA LEU A 15 -42.48 5.17 6.07
C LEU A 15 -42.34 3.69 6.47
N ALA A 16 -43.42 2.90 6.39
CA ALA A 16 -43.41 1.49 6.72
C ALA A 16 -42.67 0.64 5.67
N THR A 17 -42.76 0.99 4.38
CA THR A 17 -41.98 0.30 3.33
C THR A 17 -40.49 0.62 3.41
N CYS A 18 -40.12 1.84 3.80
CA CYS A 18 -38.72 2.20 4.05
C CYS A 18 -38.13 1.48 5.28
N LEU A 19 -38.95 1.24 6.32
CA LEU A 19 -38.52 0.52 7.53
C LEU A 19 -38.45 -1.00 7.35
N LEU A 20 -39.12 -1.56 6.34
CA LEU A 20 -39.08 -2.99 6.01
C LEU A 20 -37.94 -3.34 5.03
N LEU A 21 -37.48 -2.37 4.22
CA LEU A 21 -36.32 -2.53 3.33
C LEU A 21 -34.97 -2.53 4.08
N THR A 22 -34.90 -2.00 5.31
CA THR A 22 -33.66 -2.02 6.11
C THR A 22 -33.39 -3.36 6.80
N SER A 23 -34.35 -4.29 6.80
CA SER A 23 -34.21 -5.60 7.47
C SER A 23 -33.57 -6.68 6.58
N TRP A 24 -33.26 -6.39 5.31
CA TRP A 24 -32.71 -7.36 4.35
C TRP A 24 -31.24 -7.12 3.98
N VAL A 25 -30.54 -6.22 4.68
CA VAL A 25 -29.07 -6.21 4.63
C VAL A 25 -28.58 -7.30 5.56
N SER A 26 -28.77 -8.56 5.14
CA SER A 26 -28.02 -9.68 5.66
C SER A 26 -26.55 -9.41 5.39
N LEU A 27 -25.82 -9.24 6.48
CA LEU A 27 -24.40 -9.00 6.54
C LEU A 27 -23.68 -10.28 6.09
N ALA A 28 -23.44 -10.40 4.79
CA ALA A 28 -22.48 -11.35 4.25
C ALA A 28 -21.08 -10.81 4.59
N HIS A 29 -20.60 -11.10 5.79
CA HIS A 29 -19.17 -10.99 6.10
C HIS A 29 -18.45 -12.10 5.35
N ALA A 30 -18.01 -11.81 4.13
CA ALA A 30 -16.81 -12.46 3.64
C ALA A 30 -15.68 -12.07 4.60
N GLU A 31 -15.04 -13.04 5.25
CA GLU A 31 -13.73 -12.82 5.87
C GLU A 31 -12.74 -12.51 4.74
N ASP A 32 -12.73 -11.26 4.29
CA ASP A 32 -11.62 -10.67 3.55
C ASP A 32 -10.51 -10.48 4.57
N LYS A 33 -9.80 -11.57 4.89
CA LYS A 33 -8.56 -11.50 5.65
C LYS A 33 -7.61 -10.71 4.78
N GLY A 34 -7.48 -9.42 5.10
CA GLY A 34 -6.56 -8.51 4.44
C GLY A 34 -5.13 -9.08 4.35
N PRO A 35 -4.25 -8.44 3.57
CA PRO A 35 -2.93 -8.98 3.27
C PRO A 35 -2.17 -9.36 4.54
N LEU A 36 -1.53 -10.54 4.52
CA LEU A 36 -0.71 -11.03 5.63
C LEU A 36 0.43 -10.05 5.92
N GLN A 37 0.97 -10.07 7.13
CA GLN A 37 2.19 -9.31 7.41
C GLN A 37 3.38 -9.91 6.62
N PRO A 38 4.37 -9.12 6.18
CA PRO A 38 5.48 -9.61 5.36
C PRO A 38 6.21 -10.81 5.97
N ASP A 39 6.45 -10.78 7.28
CA ASP A 39 7.15 -11.85 8.01
C ASP A 39 6.30 -13.13 8.15
N GLN A 40 4.97 -13.02 8.03
CA GLN A 40 4.06 -14.16 8.00
C GLN A 40 3.90 -14.72 6.58
N ALA A 41 3.88 -13.83 5.58
CA ALA A 41 3.81 -14.20 4.17
C ALA A 41 5.12 -14.85 3.68
N PHE A 42 6.26 -14.37 4.17
CA PHE A 42 7.60 -14.78 3.76
C PHE A 42 8.46 -15.07 5.00
N ALA A 43 8.20 -16.20 5.66
CA ALA A 43 8.95 -16.59 6.85
C ALA A 43 10.37 -17.05 6.47
N LEU A 44 11.34 -16.14 6.61
CA LEU A 44 12.75 -16.37 6.32
C LEU A 44 13.49 -16.95 7.54
N THR A 45 14.19 -18.06 7.32
CA THR A 45 15.12 -18.68 8.27
C THR A 45 16.49 -18.79 7.62
N VAL A 46 17.53 -18.31 8.28
CA VAL A 46 18.91 -18.43 7.80
C VAL A 46 19.72 -19.26 8.78
N LEU A 47 20.52 -20.18 8.26
CA LEU A 47 21.41 -21.04 9.04
C LEU A 47 22.75 -21.22 8.34
N ALA A 48 23.83 -21.19 9.11
CA ALA A 48 25.14 -21.65 8.67
C ALA A 48 25.20 -23.17 8.84
N VAL A 49 25.38 -23.92 7.75
CA VAL A 49 25.47 -25.39 7.78
C VAL A 49 26.86 -25.84 8.22
N ASP A 50 27.87 -25.10 7.79
CA ASP A 50 29.29 -25.25 8.12
C ASP A 50 30.00 -23.88 7.98
N ASN A 51 31.33 -23.86 7.97
CA ASN A 51 32.11 -22.62 7.79
C ASN A 51 32.13 -22.10 6.34
N GLU A 52 31.57 -22.85 5.40
CA GLU A 52 31.68 -22.60 3.97
C GLU A 52 30.31 -22.43 3.30
N ASN A 53 29.20 -22.73 3.98
CA ASN A 53 27.86 -22.75 3.39
C ASN A 53 26.82 -22.11 4.30
N ILE A 54 26.12 -21.13 3.75
CA ILE A 54 24.94 -20.50 4.34
C ILE A 54 23.71 -20.97 3.57
N VAL A 55 22.69 -21.42 4.29
CA VAL A 55 21.39 -21.76 3.71
C VAL A 55 20.35 -20.76 4.18
N ALA A 56 19.73 -20.07 3.22
CA ALA A 56 18.55 -19.25 3.44
C ALA A 56 17.31 -20.02 2.96
N GLU A 57 16.38 -20.27 3.88
CA GLU A 57 15.12 -20.96 3.63
C GLU A 57 13.95 -20.00 3.84
N TRP A 58 13.11 -19.83 2.82
CA TRP A 58 11.84 -19.14 2.94
C TRP A 58 10.69 -20.14 2.95
N LYS A 59 9.79 -20.00 3.92
CA LYS A 59 8.45 -20.60 3.89
C LYS A 59 7.45 -19.53 3.48
N ILE A 60 6.91 -19.69 2.28
CA ILE A 60 6.02 -18.74 1.62
C ILE A 60 4.59 -19.19 1.83
N ALA A 61 3.75 -18.30 2.33
CA ALA A 61 2.34 -18.58 2.56
C ALA A 61 1.60 -18.92 1.23
N PRO A 62 0.54 -19.74 1.27
CA PRO A 62 -0.27 -20.03 0.08
C PRO A 62 -0.85 -18.75 -0.52
N GLY A 63 -0.78 -18.60 -1.85
CA GLY A 63 -1.21 -17.39 -2.54
C GLY A 63 -0.20 -16.24 -2.53
N TYR A 64 1.06 -16.51 -2.13
CA TYR A 64 2.16 -15.55 -2.15
C TYR A 64 3.34 -16.11 -2.94
N TYR A 65 4.17 -15.22 -3.47
CA TYR A 65 5.36 -15.58 -4.24
C TYR A 65 6.49 -14.57 -4.06
N LEU A 66 7.74 -15.05 -4.15
CA LEU A 66 8.96 -14.23 -4.15
C LEU A 66 9.56 -14.16 -5.55
N TYR A 67 10.09 -12.99 -5.92
CA TYR A 67 10.81 -12.81 -7.17
C TYR A 67 12.24 -13.38 -7.06
N GLN A 68 12.63 -14.27 -7.98
CA GLN A 68 13.96 -14.89 -7.95
C GLN A 68 15.07 -13.85 -8.13
N ASP A 69 14.87 -12.88 -9.02
CA ASP A 69 15.84 -11.82 -9.36
C ASP A 69 15.97 -10.74 -8.29
N ARG A 70 15.04 -10.68 -7.33
CA ARG A 70 15.03 -9.68 -6.23
C ARG A 70 15.49 -10.26 -4.90
N ILE A 71 16.04 -11.47 -4.89
CA ILE A 71 16.65 -12.07 -3.71
C ILE A 71 18.15 -11.83 -3.77
N HIS A 72 18.67 -11.07 -2.81
CA HIS A 72 20.09 -10.74 -2.70
C HIS A 72 20.61 -11.06 -1.30
N LEU A 73 21.76 -11.72 -1.24
CA LEU A 73 22.47 -12.02 -0.01
C LEU A 73 23.82 -11.30 -0.07
N ALA A 74 24.12 -10.51 0.96
CA ALA A 74 25.35 -9.75 1.07
C ALA A 74 25.84 -9.74 2.52
N LEU A 75 27.12 -9.49 2.73
CA LEU A 75 27.63 -9.17 4.06
C LEU A 75 27.39 -7.69 4.34
N LYS A 76 27.08 -7.35 5.59
CA LYS A 76 26.93 -5.95 5.99
C LYS A 76 28.24 -5.17 5.82
N ASP A 77 29.36 -5.82 6.10
CA ASP A 77 30.69 -5.26 5.87
C ASP A 77 31.53 -6.26 5.05
N GLN A 78 32.04 -5.80 3.91
CA GLN A 78 32.92 -6.59 3.03
C GLN A 78 34.26 -6.94 3.68
N SER A 79 34.65 -6.24 4.75
CA SER A 79 35.84 -6.59 5.54
C SER A 79 35.69 -7.93 6.28
N GLN A 80 34.46 -8.38 6.51
CA GLN A 80 34.17 -9.64 7.21
C GLN A 80 34.41 -10.87 6.33
N GLY A 81 34.44 -10.71 5.01
CA GLY A 81 34.63 -11.82 4.08
C GLY A 81 34.05 -11.59 2.69
N THR A 82 34.01 -12.67 1.90
CA THR A 82 33.43 -12.68 0.56
C THR A 82 32.49 -13.87 0.40
N LEU A 83 31.27 -13.62 -0.06
CA LEU A 83 30.32 -14.66 -0.45
C LEU A 83 30.56 -15.05 -1.90
N GLY A 84 30.41 -16.32 -2.21
CA GLY A 84 30.41 -16.83 -3.58
C GLY A 84 29.03 -16.72 -4.24
N GLN A 85 28.92 -17.29 -5.44
CA GLN A 85 27.67 -17.26 -6.19
C GLN A 85 26.60 -18.12 -5.51
N SER A 86 25.46 -17.51 -5.21
CA SER A 86 24.31 -18.20 -4.62
C SER A 86 23.69 -19.16 -5.63
N THR A 87 23.41 -20.38 -5.19
CA THR A 87 22.76 -21.41 -6.01
C THR A 87 21.26 -21.33 -5.83
N PHE A 88 20.58 -20.92 -6.90
CA PHE A 88 19.13 -20.79 -6.95
C PHE A 88 18.49 -22.06 -7.54
N PRO A 89 17.46 -22.63 -6.91
CA PRO A 89 16.72 -23.76 -7.48
C PRO A 89 15.89 -23.32 -8.68
N LYS A 90 15.27 -24.27 -9.40
CA LYS A 90 14.42 -23.95 -10.54
C LYS A 90 13.15 -23.21 -10.08
N GLY A 91 12.99 -21.96 -10.51
CA GLY A 91 11.78 -21.16 -10.30
C GLY A 91 10.62 -21.53 -11.23
N ILE A 92 9.47 -20.92 -10.97
CA ILE A 92 8.26 -21.00 -11.79
C ILE A 92 8.16 -19.71 -12.61
N MET A 93 7.91 -19.82 -13.92
CA MET A 93 7.66 -18.65 -14.75
C MET A 93 6.27 -18.09 -14.47
N LYS A 94 6.19 -16.81 -14.09
CA LYS A 94 4.95 -16.06 -13.94
C LYS A 94 4.99 -14.83 -14.84
N GLN A 95 3.85 -14.50 -15.42
CA GLN A 95 3.69 -13.35 -16.29
C GLN A 95 2.82 -12.29 -15.58
N ASP A 96 3.22 -11.03 -15.67
CA ASP A 96 2.39 -9.92 -15.18
C ASP A 96 1.39 -9.41 -16.24
N ASP A 97 0.56 -8.45 -15.85
CA ASP A 97 -0.45 -7.83 -16.74
C ASP A 97 0.17 -7.07 -17.93
N SER A 98 1.43 -6.65 -17.80
CA SER A 98 2.23 -6.03 -18.88
C SER A 98 2.94 -7.07 -19.75
N MET A 99 2.58 -8.35 -19.64
CA MET A 99 3.15 -9.48 -20.37
C MET A 99 4.64 -9.72 -20.08
N LYS A 100 5.19 -9.16 -19.00
CA LYS A 100 6.59 -9.40 -18.60
C LYS A 100 6.69 -10.71 -17.84
N ASN A 101 7.69 -11.52 -18.20
CA ASN A 101 7.93 -12.81 -17.57
C ASN A 101 8.98 -12.68 -16.45
N PHE A 102 8.66 -13.25 -15.29
CA PHE A 102 9.54 -13.29 -14.13
C PHE A 102 9.60 -14.71 -13.58
N MET A 103 10.75 -15.10 -13.06
CA MET A 103 10.88 -16.35 -12.29
C MET A 103 10.49 -16.07 -10.84
N VAL A 104 9.59 -16.88 -10.31
CA VAL A 104 9.09 -16.75 -8.94
C VAL A 104 9.18 -18.05 -8.17
N TYR A 105 9.22 -17.95 -6.85
CA TYR A 105 9.14 -19.08 -5.93
C TYR A 105 7.85 -19.06 -5.12
N THR A 106 7.29 -20.25 -4.89
CA THR A 106 6.09 -20.48 -4.07
C THR A 106 6.38 -21.61 -3.06
N ASN A 107 5.57 -21.70 -2.00
CA ASN A 107 5.66 -22.70 -0.93
C ASN A 107 6.96 -22.66 -0.12
N THR A 108 8.06 -23.22 -0.64
CA THR A 108 9.33 -23.28 0.07
C THR A 108 10.48 -23.19 -0.91
N VAL A 109 11.45 -22.33 -0.61
CA VAL A 109 12.66 -22.18 -1.40
C VAL A 109 13.87 -22.19 -0.48
N LYS A 110 14.92 -22.89 -0.89
CA LYS A 110 16.21 -22.96 -0.21
C LYS A 110 17.29 -22.46 -1.17
N ILE A 111 18.06 -21.48 -0.71
CA ILE A 111 19.17 -20.90 -1.46
C ILE A 111 20.44 -21.19 -0.68
N ASN A 112 21.39 -21.86 -1.34
CA ASN A 112 22.71 -22.13 -0.78
C ASN A 112 23.70 -21.07 -1.27
N THR A 113 24.40 -20.43 -0.34
CA THR A 113 25.39 -19.40 -0.63
C THR A 113 26.71 -19.82 -0.02
N PRO A 114 27.73 -20.14 -0.85
CA PRO A 114 29.04 -20.49 -0.33
C PRO A 114 29.77 -19.26 0.23
N ILE A 115 30.60 -19.47 1.23
CA ILE A 115 31.49 -18.47 1.83
C ILE A 115 32.89 -18.77 1.30
N ILE A 116 33.46 -17.82 0.56
CA ILE A 116 34.80 -17.98 -0.02
C ILE A 116 35.87 -17.67 1.03
N THR A 117 35.68 -16.56 1.74
CA THR A 117 36.61 -16.09 2.76
C THR A 117 35.81 -15.58 3.94
N GLN A 118 36.25 -15.91 5.15
CA GLN A 118 35.70 -15.38 6.38
C GLN A 118 36.82 -14.89 7.30
N THR A 119 36.74 -13.62 7.69
CA THR A 119 37.77 -12.96 8.52
C THR A 119 37.28 -12.68 9.93
N GLN A 120 35.96 -12.52 10.13
CA GLN A 120 35.36 -12.10 11.40
C GLN A 120 34.21 -13.01 11.85
N LYS A 121 34.00 -13.09 13.17
CA LYS A 121 32.95 -13.84 13.85
C LYS A 121 32.36 -12.99 14.97
N PRO A 122 31.02 -12.82 15.10
CA PRO A 122 29.95 -13.39 14.27
C PRO A 122 29.88 -12.75 12.87
N LEU A 123 29.31 -13.47 11.90
CA LEU A 123 29.13 -12.99 10.53
C LEU A 123 27.79 -12.26 10.41
N GLU A 124 27.82 -11.02 9.92
CA GLU A 124 26.62 -10.19 9.73
C GLU A 124 26.13 -10.28 8.28
N LEU A 125 25.06 -11.06 8.06
CA LEU A 125 24.47 -11.30 6.74
C LEU A 125 23.23 -10.44 6.52
N LEU A 126 23.23 -9.63 5.47
CA LEU A 126 22.07 -8.94 4.94
C LEU A 126 21.37 -9.80 3.89
N VAL A 127 20.08 -10.03 4.09
CA VAL A 127 19.23 -10.73 3.12
C VAL A 127 18.11 -9.79 2.69
N SER A 128 18.15 -9.41 1.42
CA SER A 128 17.15 -8.55 0.78
C SER A 128 16.25 -9.41 -0.10
N TYR A 129 14.93 -9.21 0.00
CA TYR A 129 13.97 -9.92 -0.83
C TYR A 129 12.71 -9.09 -1.08
N GLN A 130 11.97 -9.45 -2.12
CA GLN A 130 10.67 -8.87 -2.43
C GLN A 130 9.70 -9.92 -2.94
N GLY A 131 8.43 -9.81 -2.55
CA GLY A 131 7.36 -10.68 -3.00
C GLY A 131 6.03 -9.96 -3.14
N CYS A 132 5.07 -10.66 -3.74
CA CYS A 132 3.70 -10.20 -3.86
C CYS A 132 2.72 -11.34 -3.54
N SER A 133 1.47 -10.98 -3.35
CA SER A 133 0.33 -11.90 -3.29
C SER A 133 -0.27 -12.08 -4.68
N ASP A 134 -0.91 -13.24 -4.90
CA ASP A 134 -1.73 -13.49 -6.07
C ASP A 134 -2.97 -12.58 -6.10
N GLY A 135 -3.36 -11.99 -4.97
CA GLY A 135 -4.42 -10.99 -4.85
C GLY A 135 -4.04 -9.58 -5.31
N GLY A 136 -2.86 -9.39 -5.90
CA GLY A 136 -2.42 -8.11 -6.47
C GLY A 136 -1.70 -7.18 -5.49
N TYR A 137 -1.57 -7.54 -4.22
CA TYR A 137 -0.81 -6.75 -3.25
C TYR A 137 0.69 -7.09 -3.32
N CYS A 138 1.54 -6.10 -3.59
CA CYS A 138 2.98 -6.24 -3.63
C CYS A 138 3.66 -5.58 -2.43
N TYR A 139 4.55 -6.32 -1.76
CA TYR A 139 5.29 -5.82 -0.62
C TYR A 139 6.51 -5.01 -1.09
N PRO A 140 6.94 -3.99 -0.32
CA PRO A 140 8.18 -3.30 -0.59
C PRO A 140 9.39 -4.23 -0.41
N PRO A 141 10.52 -3.96 -1.08
CA PRO A 141 11.77 -4.66 -0.81
C PRO A 141 12.13 -4.56 0.67
N THR A 142 12.41 -5.71 1.29
CA THR A 142 12.72 -5.79 2.71
C THR A 142 14.11 -6.38 2.90
N THR A 143 14.91 -5.76 3.76
CA THR A 143 16.23 -6.24 4.15
C THR A 143 16.22 -6.70 5.60
N LYS A 144 16.80 -7.87 5.85
CA LYS A 144 16.91 -8.47 7.18
C LYS A 144 18.39 -8.70 7.49
N LEU A 145 18.82 -8.30 8.68
CA LEU A 145 20.17 -8.60 9.18
C LEU A 145 20.12 -9.84 10.07
N PHE A 146 20.97 -10.81 9.75
CA PHE A 146 21.17 -12.04 10.51
C PHE A 146 22.59 -12.06 11.08
N MET A 147 22.70 -12.37 12.36
CA MET A 147 23.99 -12.63 13.01
C MET A 147 24.20 -14.14 13.05
N LEU A 148 25.17 -14.63 12.27
CA LEU A 148 25.53 -16.04 12.20
C LEU A 148 26.72 -16.34 13.11
N ASP A 149 26.53 -17.24 14.06
CA ASP A 149 27.61 -17.73 14.92
C ASP A 149 28.43 -18.79 14.18
N MET A 150 29.65 -18.43 13.81
CA MET A 150 30.59 -19.29 13.08
C MET A 150 31.63 -19.92 14.01
N ASN A 151 31.40 -19.94 15.33
CA ASN A 151 32.30 -20.53 16.33
C ASN A 151 32.03 -22.02 16.59
N GLY A 152 31.49 -22.76 15.61
CA GLY A 152 31.22 -24.19 15.74
C GLY A 152 29.77 -24.55 16.08
N ASN A 153 28.90 -23.56 16.29
CA ASN A 153 27.47 -23.74 16.53
C ASN A 153 26.66 -23.73 15.22
N PHE A 154 26.98 -24.64 14.30
CA PHE A 154 26.29 -24.74 13.02
C PHE A 154 24.87 -25.32 13.17
N ASN A 155 24.02 -25.09 12.17
CA ASN A 155 22.62 -25.50 12.09
C ASN A 155 21.68 -24.81 13.11
N LYS A 156 22.13 -23.73 13.76
CA LYS A 156 21.25 -22.87 14.56
C LYS A 156 20.60 -21.83 13.65
N ALA A 157 19.27 -21.83 13.62
CA ALA A 157 18.50 -20.79 12.95
C ALA A 157 18.80 -19.43 13.58
N ALA A 158 19.28 -18.48 12.76
CA ALA A 158 19.43 -17.10 13.15
C ALA A 158 18.11 -16.36 12.97
N THR A 159 17.73 -15.56 13.97
CA THR A 159 16.57 -14.69 13.89
C THR A 159 17.01 -13.37 13.26
N GLY A 160 16.38 -13.01 12.14
CA GLY A 160 16.71 -11.79 11.42
C GLY A 160 16.00 -10.58 11.98
N THR A 161 16.74 -9.50 12.21
CA THR A 161 16.15 -8.20 12.55
C THR A 161 15.87 -7.44 11.26
N THR A 162 14.67 -6.91 11.09
CA THR A 162 14.38 -6.00 9.96
C THR A 162 15.25 -4.77 10.12
N ILE A 163 16.09 -4.52 9.13
CA ILE A 163 16.78 -3.26 9.00
C ILE A 163 16.21 -2.64 7.74
N ALA A 164 15.49 -1.54 7.88
CA ALA A 164 15.06 -0.77 6.72
C ALA A 164 16.30 -0.56 5.84
N ALA A 165 16.20 -0.88 4.56
CA ALA A 165 17.33 -0.79 3.64
C ALA A 165 17.81 0.66 3.56
N THR A 166 18.78 1.02 4.40
CA THR A 166 19.64 2.16 4.16
C THR A 166 20.60 1.70 3.09
N ALA A 167 20.25 2.00 1.83
CA ALA A 167 21.20 1.95 0.73
C ALA A 167 22.41 2.85 1.07
N PRO A 168 23.62 2.54 0.56
CA PRO A 168 24.79 3.39 0.74
C PRO A 168 24.47 4.83 0.35
N GLU A 169 24.83 5.75 1.24
CA GLU A 169 24.72 7.19 1.09
C GLU A 169 25.52 7.67 -0.15
N GLU A 170 24.84 7.78 -1.28
CA GLU A 170 24.91 9.02 -2.06
C GLU A 170 23.73 9.89 -1.60
N PRO A 171 23.90 11.22 -1.41
CA PRO A 171 22.81 12.09 -1.03
C PRO A 171 21.84 12.23 -2.21
N VAL A 172 20.88 11.32 -2.29
CA VAL A 172 19.63 11.51 -2.99
C VAL A 172 18.55 11.46 -1.92
N GLU A 173 18.04 12.64 -1.63
CA GLU A 173 16.94 12.85 -0.71
C GLU A 173 15.81 11.86 -1.03
N PRO A 174 15.21 11.22 -0.03
CA PRO A 174 14.02 10.42 -0.25
C PRO A 174 12.90 11.39 -0.64
N TYR A 175 12.65 11.55 -1.94
CA TYR A 175 11.46 12.22 -2.44
C TYR A 175 10.25 11.31 -2.22
N THR A 176 9.81 11.24 -0.98
CA THR A 176 8.44 10.86 -0.61
C THR A 176 7.60 12.11 -0.79
N GLU A 177 6.75 12.14 -1.83
CA GLU A 177 5.86 13.28 -2.09
C GLU A 177 4.90 13.57 -0.92
N GLN A 178 4.76 12.64 0.02
CA GLN A 178 4.00 12.78 1.25
C GLN A 178 4.72 13.60 2.34
N ASP A 179 6.05 13.55 2.41
CA ASP A 179 6.81 14.17 3.50
C ASP A 179 7.14 15.65 3.20
N GLU A 180 7.33 16.00 1.92
CA GLU A 180 7.52 17.40 1.50
C GLU A 180 6.25 18.25 1.77
N ILE A 181 5.06 17.67 1.60
CA ILE A 181 3.80 18.32 1.95
C ILE A 181 3.69 18.52 3.48
N SER A 182 4.21 17.57 4.26
CA SER A 182 4.16 17.60 5.73
C SER A 182 5.10 18.66 6.33
N ASP A 183 6.23 18.93 5.68
CA ASP A 183 7.17 19.98 6.09
C ASP A 183 6.70 21.38 5.65
N LEU A 184 6.11 21.49 4.46
CA LEU A 184 5.45 22.73 3.99
C LEU A 184 4.23 23.13 4.84
N LEU A 185 3.58 22.17 5.51
CA LEU A 185 2.51 22.44 6.48
C LEU A 185 3.04 23.01 7.82
N THR A 186 4.29 22.73 8.18
CA THR A 186 4.85 23.06 9.50
C THR A 186 5.51 24.45 9.52
N SER A 187 6.15 24.88 8.41
CA SER A 187 6.79 26.19 8.35
C SER A 187 6.10 27.15 7.37
N HIS A 188 5.30 28.06 7.93
CA HIS A 188 5.03 29.40 7.37
C HIS A 188 4.20 29.55 6.08
N ALA A 189 3.62 28.48 5.52
CA ALA A 189 2.97 28.55 4.20
C ALA A 189 1.44 28.39 4.19
N TYR A 190 0.72 28.58 5.30
CA TYR A 190 -0.75 28.44 5.33
C TYR A 190 -1.47 29.22 4.21
N PHE A 191 -1.02 30.46 3.93
CA PHE A 191 -1.61 31.27 2.88
C PHE A 191 -1.31 30.73 1.48
N THR A 192 -0.09 30.28 1.23
CA THR A 192 0.32 29.68 -0.05
C THR A 192 -0.41 28.36 -0.29
N ILE A 193 -0.56 27.52 0.74
CA ILE A 193 -1.30 26.25 0.66
C ILE A 193 -2.77 26.52 0.34
N ILE A 194 -3.41 27.46 1.04
CA ILE A 194 -4.80 27.85 0.75
C ILE A 194 -4.92 28.35 -0.69
N LEU A 195 -3.99 29.20 -1.15
CA LEU A 195 -4.02 29.78 -2.50
C LEU A 195 -3.78 28.72 -3.59
N THR A 196 -2.88 27.75 -3.35
CA THR A 196 -2.57 26.66 -4.27
C THR A 196 -3.72 25.65 -4.35
N PHE A 197 -4.28 25.21 -3.21
CA PHE A 197 -5.45 24.32 -3.19
C PHE A 197 -6.68 24.98 -3.82
N LEU A 198 -6.93 26.27 -3.52
CA LEU A 198 -8.00 27.04 -4.13
C LEU A 198 -7.77 27.22 -5.64
N GLY A 199 -6.54 27.53 -6.05
CA GLY A 199 -6.16 27.75 -7.44
C GLY A 199 -6.31 26.48 -8.29
N ILE A 200 -5.80 25.35 -7.79
CA ILE A 200 -5.94 24.05 -8.46
C ILE A 200 -7.40 23.59 -8.48
N GLY A 201 -8.15 23.77 -7.38
CA GLY A 201 -9.59 23.48 -7.32
C GLY A 201 -10.40 24.31 -8.32
N PHE A 202 -10.04 25.59 -8.53
CA PHE A 202 -10.66 26.44 -9.54
C PHE A 202 -10.27 26.01 -10.96
N LEU A 203 -9.01 25.66 -11.20
CA LEU A 203 -8.55 25.13 -12.49
C LEU A 203 -9.26 23.81 -12.86
N LEU A 204 -9.46 22.94 -11.87
CA LEU A 204 -10.20 21.69 -12.01
C LEU A 204 -11.68 21.94 -12.34
N ALA A 205 -12.27 23.04 -11.87
CA ALA A 205 -13.63 23.43 -12.25
C ALA A 205 -13.76 23.84 -13.74
N PHE A 206 -12.66 24.23 -14.40
CA PHE A 206 -12.59 24.52 -15.83
C PHE A 206 -12.27 23.30 -16.70
N THR A 207 -12.22 22.11 -16.13
CA THR A 207 -12.03 20.89 -16.91
C THR A 207 -13.29 20.57 -17.74
N PRO A 208 -13.12 20.01 -18.95
CA PRO A 208 -14.21 19.79 -19.91
C PRO A 208 -15.31 18.82 -19.43
N CYS A 209 -15.12 18.15 -18.28
CA CYS A 209 -16.11 17.25 -17.68
C CYS A 209 -17.18 17.95 -16.82
N VAL A 210 -16.93 19.15 -16.28
CA VAL A 210 -17.88 19.88 -15.40
C VAL A 210 -18.58 21.03 -16.13
N LEU A 211 -18.02 21.46 -17.27
CA LEU A 211 -18.61 22.43 -18.19
C LEU A 211 -20.05 22.13 -18.63
N PRO A 212 -20.53 20.86 -18.75
CA PRO A 212 -21.92 20.56 -19.09
C PRO A 212 -22.94 20.95 -18.00
N MET A 213 -22.50 21.15 -16.75
CA MET A 213 -23.38 21.45 -15.62
C MET A 213 -23.45 22.96 -15.28
N TYR A 214 -22.44 23.74 -15.67
CA TYR A 214 -22.39 25.21 -15.51
C TYR A 214 -23.59 25.97 -16.14
N PRO A 215 -24.15 25.54 -17.30
CA PRO A 215 -25.31 26.19 -17.90
C PRO A 215 -26.59 26.09 -17.06
N ILE A 216 -26.74 25.05 -16.23
CA ILE A 216 -27.95 24.81 -15.43
C ILE A 216 -28.06 25.82 -14.27
N LEU A 217 -26.94 26.08 -13.58
CA LEU A 217 -26.88 27.07 -12.50
C LEU A 217 -26.98 28.51 -13.03
N SER A 218 -26.34 28.79 -14.17
CA SER A 218 -26.44 30.10 -14.84
C SER A 218 -27.89 30.39 -15.28
N GLY A 219 -28.59 29.38 -15.82
CA GLY A 219 -30.01 29.47 -16.20
C GLY A 219 -30.97 29.70 -15.02
N ILE A 220 -30.69 29.11 -13.85
CA ILE A 220 -31.51 29.28 -12.63
C ILE A 220 -31.36 30.68 -12.01
N ILE A 221 -30.17 31.28 -12.07
CA ILE A 221 -29.90 32.59 -11.46
C ILE A 221 -30.47 33.74 -12.29
N VAL A 222 -30.49 33.62 -13.62
CA VAL A 222 -31.00 34.67 -14.53
C VAL A 222 -32.54 34.65 -14.63
N GLY A 223 -33.20 33.53 -14.30
CA GLY A 223 -34.64 33.34 -14.51
C GLY A 223 -35.59 33.73 -13.36
N HIS A 224 -35.10 33.96 -12.13
CA HIS A 224 -35.98 34.12 -10.96
C HIS A 224 -35.88 35.51 -10.30
N LYS A 225 -36.90 36.34 -10.49
CA LYS A 225 -37.04 37.71 -9.92
C LYS A 225 -37.07 37.80 -8.38
N ASN A 226 -37.09 36.68 -7.64
CA ASN A 226 -37.18 36.66 -6.17
C ASN A 226 -36.44 35.47 -5.53
N LEU A 227 -35.16 35.27 -5.85
CA LEU A 227 -34.30 34.38 -5.07
C LEU A 227 -33.36 35.20 -4.20
N HIS A 228 -33.54 35.10 -2.88
CA HIS A 228 -32.69 35.77 -1.90
C HIS A 228 -31.27 35.17 -1.98
N THR A 229 -30.25 36.00 -2.23
CA THR A 229 -28.83 35.62 -2.43
C THR A 229 -28.30 34.60 -1.42
N ARG A 230 -28.82 34.63 -0.18
CA ARG A 230 -28.46 33.67 0.89
C ARG A 230 -28.83 32.21 0.60
N LYS A 231 -29.91 31.94 -0.15
CA LYS A 231 -30.35 30.57 -0.48
C LYS A 231 -29.50 29.94 -1.57
N ALA A 232 -29.08 30.73 -2.56
CA ALA A 232 -28.13 30.29 -3.59
C ALA A 232 -26.77 29.95 -2.95
N PHE A 233 -26.29 30.79 -2.02
CA PHE A 233 -25.07 30.53 -1.27
C PHE A 233 -25.17 29.25 -0.40
N ALA A 234 -26.30 29.05 0.28
CA ALA A 234 -26.51 27.85 1.09
C ALA A 234 -26.52 26.56 0.25
N LEU A 235 -27.12 26.58 -0.94
CA LEU A 235 -27.11 25.43 -1.85
C LEU A 235 -25.70 25.09 -2.32
N SER A 236 -24.89 26.10 -2.67
CA SER A 236 -23.49 25.89 -3.07
C SER A 236 -22.64 25.33 -1.93
N CYS A 237 -22.83 25.81 -0.70
CA CYS A 237 -22.12 25.29 0.48
C CYS A 237 -22.45 23.83 0.75
N VAL A 238 -23.73 23.43 0.69
CA VAL A 238 -24.15 22.04 0.93
C VAL A 238 -23.58 21.11 -0.14
N TYR A 239 -23.58 21.54 -1.40
CA TYR A 239 -23.00 20.75 -2.50
C TYR A 239 -21.50 20.47 -2.30
N VAL A 240 -20.72 21.51 -1.96
CA VAL A 240 -19.27 21.39 -1.73
C VAL A 240 -18.97 20.51 -0.50
N LEU A 241 -19.76 20.64 0.56
CA LEU A 241 -19.64 19.81 1.77
C LEU A 241 -19.87 18.32 1.48
N CYS A 242 -20.89 17.99 0.68
CA CYS A 242 -21.17 16.60 0.30
C CYS A 242 -20.05 15.99 -0.56
N MET A 243 -19.50 16.76 -1.50
CA MET A 243 -18.42 16.28 -2.37
C MET A 243 -17.12 16.07 -1.57
N SER A 244 -16.81 16.98 -0.64
CA SER A 244 -15.67 16.84 0.27
C SER A 244 -15.79 15.62 1.18
N LEU A 245 -16.97 15.34 1.73
CA LEU A 245 -17.18 14.18 2.60
C LEU A 245 -16.96 12.85 1.86
N THR A 246 -17.33 12.79 0.58
CA THR A 246 -17.16 11.58 -0.24
C THR A 246 -15.68 11.25 -0.46
N TYR A 247 -14.86 12.27 -0.70
CA TYR A 247 -13.40 12.11 -0.84
C TYR A 247 -12.67 11.94 0.49
N ALA A 248 -13.27 12.33 1.61
CA ALA A 248 -12.68 12.11 2.94
C ALA A 248 -12.94 10.70 3.49
N ILE A 249 -13.98 10.02 2.98
CA ILE A 249 -14.41 8.70 3.47
C ILE A 249 -13.83 7.56 2.60
N GLY A 250 -13.48 7.82 1.33
CA GLY A 250 -12.80 6.86 0.45
C GLY A 250 -11.30 7.03 0.48
#